data_AF-A0A7V6P8Q1-F1
#
_entry.id   AF-A0A7V6P8Q1-F1
#
_cell.length_a   1.000
_cell.length_b   1.000
_cell.length_c   1.000
_cell.angle_alpha   90.00
_cell.angle_beta   90.00
_cell.angle_gamma   90.00
#
_symmetry.space_group_name_H-M   'P 1'
#
loop_
_entity.id
_entity.type
_entity.pdbx_description
1 polymer ?
#
loop_
_entity_poly.entity_id
_entity_poly.type
_entity_poly.pdbx_seq_one_letter_code
_entity_poly.pdbx_strand_id
1 'polypeptide(L)'
;MKDVTMKNILKNFAAFGIVPLVALGIAFASTVGGASAEEGGNAAEPEHFPIHHPKQEKWSFAGPFGTYDKGQLQRGLKVYKEVCSACHSMNLVAFRTLEGLGYSPEQVKALAAEYEVQDGPNADGEMFTRKALPTDHFPSPYPNA
;
A
#
# COMPACT_ATOMS: atom_id res chain seq x y z
N MET A 1 -16.63 -52.87 -48.01
CA MET A 1 -15.81 -51.63 -48.09
C MET A 1 -16.29 -50.61 -47.05
N LYS A 2 -16.30 -50.97 -45.76
CA LYS A 2 -16.64 -50.06 -44.63
C LYS A 2 -15.80 -50.31 -43.36
N ASP A 3 -15.14 -51.47 -43.25
CA ASP A 3 -14.51 -51.89 -41.99
C ASP A 3 -12.99 -51.63 -41.85
N VAL A 4 -12.28 -51.39 -42.97
CA VAL A 4 -10.83 -51.14 -42.95
C VAL A 4 -10.51 -49.68 -42.62
N THR A 5 -11.37 -48.75 -43.07
CA THR A 5 -11.17 -47.31 -42.85
C THR A 5 -11.38 -46.90 -41.40
N MET A 6 -12.32 -47.55 -40.68
CA MET A 6 -12.64 -47.18 -39.29
C MET A 6 -11.58 -47.66 -38.29
N LYS A 7 -10.95 -48.82 -38.54
CA LYS A 7 -9.88 -49.36 -37.67
C LYS A 7 -8.57 -48.56 -37.73
N ASN A 8 -8.26 -47.94 -38.88
CA ASN A 8 -7.07 -47.09 -39.00
C ASN A 8 -7.27 -45.71 -38.39
N ILE A 9 -8.50 -45.19 -38.40
CA ILE A 9 -8.84 -43.92 -37.74
C ILE A 9 -8.77 -44.08 -36.20
N LEU A 10 -9.33 -45.17 -35.64
CA LEU A 10 -9.27 -45.42 -34.20
C LEU A 10 -7.85 -45.71 -33.67
N LYS A 11 -6.97 -46.33 -34.47
CA LYS A 11 -5.57 -46.56 -34.08
C LYS A 11 -4.75 -45.27 -34.01
N ASN A 12 -5.04 -44.28 -34.86
CA ASN A 12 -4.32 -43.00 -34.85
C ASN A 12 -4.77 -42.08 -33.70
N PHE A 13 -6.02 -42.16 -33.23
CA PHE A 13 -6.44 -41.38 -32.05
C PHE A 13 -5.84 -41.89 -30.73
N ALA A 14 -5.48 -43.18 -30.63
CA ALA A 14 -4.81 -43.73 -29.45
C ALA A 14 -3.31 -43.36 -29.37
N ALA A 15 -2.69 -42.92 -30.47
CA ALA A 15 -1.27 -42.53 -30.53
C ALA A 15 -1.02 -41.03 -30.25
N PHE A 16 -2.06 -40.19 -30.31
CA PHE A 16 -2.00 -38.77 -29.93
C PHE A 16 -2.67 -38.55 -28.57
N GLY A 17 -2.36 -39.44 -27.63
CA GLY A 17 -2.72 -39.32 -26.24
C GLY A 17 -2.20 -38.01 -25.64
N ILE A 18 -2.90 -37.55 -24.62
CA ILE A 18 -2.76 -36.33 -23.82
C ILE A 18 -1.44 -36.35 -22.99
N VAL A 19 -0.36 -36.88 -23.56
CA VAL A 19 0.94 -37.09 -22.91
C VAL A 19 2.01 -36.05 -23.32
N PRO A 20 2.06 -35.45 -24.53
CA PRO A 20 3.13 -34.49 -24.83
C PRO A 20 2.82 -33.07 -24.33
N LEU A 21 1.57 -32.75 -24.00
CA LEU A 21 1.17 -31.39 -23.55
C LEU A 21 1.52 -31.11 -22.08
N VAL A 22 1.79 -32.13 -21.27
CA VAL A 22 2.32 -31.96 -19.91
C VAL A 22 3.85 -31.77 -19.93
N ALA A 23 4.54 -32.34 -20.92
CA ALA A 23 5.99 -32.20 -21.05
C ALA A 23 6.44 -30.82 -21.58
N LEU A 24 5.60 -30.13 -22.37
CA LEU A 24 5.92 -28.78 -22.86
C LEU A 24 5.60 -27.67 -21.83
N GLY A 25 4.71 -27.92 -20.88
CA GLY A 25 4.39 -26.98 -19.79
C GLY A 25 5.49 -26.88 -18.72
N ILE A 26 6.32 -27.92 -18.58
CA ILE A 26 7.44 -27.93 -17.62
C ILE A 26 8.70 -27.28 -18.22
N ALA A 27 8.85 -27.25 -19.55
CA ALA A 27 10.01 -26.64 -20.22
C ALA A 27 9.89 -25.11 -20.38
N PHE A 28 8.69 -24.53 -20.38
CA PHE A 28 8.51 -23.07 -20.48
C PHE A 28 8.71 -22.33 -19.15
N ALA A 29 8.72 -23.05 -18.03
CA ALA A 29 9.02 -22.48 -16.72
C ALA A 29 10.53 -22.21 -16.50
N SER A 30 11.39 -22.82 -17.34
CA SER A 30 12.85 -22.74 -17.17
C SER A 30 13.52 -21.61 -17.96
N THR A 31 12.83 -20.95 -18.90
CA THR A 31 13.43 -19.89 -19.75
C THR A 31 12.99 -18.47 -19.41
N VAL A 32 12.23 -18.27 -18.33
CA VAL A 32 11.83 -16.91 -17.85
C VAL A 32 12.34 -16.63 -16.42
N GLY A 33 12.97 -17.61 -15.77
CA GLY A 33 13.57 -17.46 -14.44
C GLY A 33 15.07 -17.21 -14.52
N GLY A 34 15.47 -15.98 -14.89
CA GLY A 34 16.88 -15.63 -15.02
C GLY A 34 17.14 -14.14 -15.19
N ALA A 35 16.31 -13.27 -14.61
CA ALA A 35 16.74 -11.91 -14.32
C ALA A 35 17.47 -11.97 -12.98
N SER A 36 18.80 -12.13 -13.01
CA SER A 36 19.64 -11.79 -11.89
C SER A 36 19.38 -10.32 -11.58
N ALA A 37 18.81 -10.03 -10.41
CA ALA A 37 18.79 -8.68 -9.90
C ALA A 37 20.25 -8.25 -9.73
N GLU A 38 20.69 -7.27 -10.51
CA GLU A 38 21.95 -6.58 -10.21
C GLU A 38 21.77 -5.89 -8.85
N GLU A 39 22.55 -6.29 -7.86
CA GLU A 39 22.76 -5.47 -6.66
C GLU A 39 23.52 -4.21 -7.07
N GLY A 40 22.77 -3.19 -7.49
CA GLY A 40 23.28 -1.85 -7.67
C GLY A 40 23.78 -1.31 -6.34
N GLY A 41 25.10 -1.36 -6.12
CA GLY A 41 25.75 -0.73 -4.99
C GLY A 41 25.47 0.77 -4.96
N ASN A 42 24.73 1.22 -3.94
CA ASN A 42 24.47 2.63 -3.67
C ASN A 42 25.59 3.20 -2.79
N ALA A 43 25.95 4.47 -2.99
CA ALA A 43 26.98 5.21 -2.27
C ALA A 43 26.74 5.39 -0.74
N ALA A 44 25.68 4.79 -0.18
CA ALA A 44 25.39 4.69 1.24
C ALA A 44 25.73 3.29 1.79
N GLU A 45 26.91 2.76 1.44
CA GLU A 45 27.34 1.47 1.97
C GLU A 45 27.50 1.59 3.50
N PRO A 46 26.80 0.78 4.31
CA PRO A 46 26.83 0.92 5.77
C PRO A 46 28.24 0.69 6.31
N GLU A 47 28.77 1.65 7.08
CA GLU A 47 30.11 1.54 7.69
C GLU A 47 30.21 0.50 8.83
N HIS A 48 29.11 -0.19 9.10
CA HIS A 48 28.98 -1.20 10.14
C HIS A 48 28.28 -2.43 9.59
N PHE A 49 29.06 -3.52 9.48
CA PHE A 49 28.59 -4.85 9.17
C PHE A 49 28.38 -5.66 10.46
N PRO A 50 27.35 -6.54 10.50
CA PRO A 50 26.51 -6.96 9.39
C PRO A 50 25.27 -6.06 9.15
N ILE A 51 24.93 -5.85 7.87
CA ILE A 51 23.70 -5.16 7.46
C ILE A 51 22.50 -6.06 7.77
N HIS A 52 21.65 -5.65 8.71
CA HIS A 52 20.42 -6.36 9.03
C HIS A 52 19.29 -5.88 8.12
N HIS A 53 18.89 -6.71 7.18
CA HIS A 53 17.74 -6.45 6.33
C HIS A 53 16.42 -6.61 7.13
N PRO A 54 15.43 -5.73 6.94
CA PRO A 54 14.12 -5.92 7.53
C PRO A 54 13.46 -7.19 7.01
N LYS A 55 12.74 -7.89 7.88
CA LYS A 55 11.94 -9.05 7.49
C LYS A 55 10.67 -8.57 6.77
N GLN A 56 10.27 -9.33 5.76
CA GLN A 56 9.02 -9.06 5.06
C GLN A 56 7.84 -9.50 5.93
N GLU A 57 7.02 -8.53 6.32
CA GLU A 57 5.80 -8.78 7.09
C GLU A 57 4.60 -9.10 6.19
N LYS A 58 3.67 -9.90 6.71
CA LYS A 58 2.43 -10.25 6.00
C LYS A 58 1.34 -9.22 6.30
N TRP A 59 1.17 -8.26 5.39
CA TRP A 59 0.15 -7.21 5.52
C TRP A 59 -1.18 -7.57 4.85
N SER A 60 -2.29 -7.09 5.40
CA SER A 60 -3.63 -7.26 4.80
C SER A 60 -3.79 -6.53 3.46
N PHE A 61 -3.03 -5.45 3.26
CA PHE A 61 -3.01 -4.65 2.04
C PHE A 61 -1.94 -5.10 1.04
N ALA A 62 -1.23 -6.20 1.30
CA ALA A 62 -0.22 -6.71 0.37
C ALA A 62 -0.87 -7.41 -0.85
N GLY A 63 -0.21 -7.30 -2.00
CA GLY A 63 -0.65 -7.92 -3.26
C GLY A 63 -1.68 -7.09 -4.03
N PRO A 64 -2.00 -7.48 -5.28
CA PRO A 64 -2.83 -6.69 -6.19
C PRO A 64 -4.30 -6.52 -5.75
N PHE A 65 -4.76 -7.35 -4.82
CA PHE A 65 -6.13 -7.33 -4.29
C PHE A 65 -6.17 -7.11 -2.77
N GLY A 66 -5.06 -6.68 -2.17
CA GLY A 66 -4.99 -6.38 -0.74
C GLY A 66 -5.91 -5.22 -0.37
N THR A 67 -6.39 -5.22 0.88
CA THR A 67 -7.25 -4.16 1.41
C THR A 67 -6.74 -3.68 2.76
N TYR A 68 -6.90 -2.38 3.03
CA TYR A 68 -6.63 -1.84 4.35
C TYR A 68 -7.68 -2.30 5.37
N ASP A 69 -7.21 -2.73 6.54
CA ASP A 69 -8.07 -2.93 7.71
C ASP A 69 -8.37 -1.54 8.33
N LYS A 70 -9.61 -1.06 8.18
CA LYS A 70 -10.02 0.24 8.72
C LYS A 70 -9.84 0.33 10.24
N GLY A 71 -10.08 -0.75 10.98
CA GLY A 71 -9.87 -0.79 12.42
C GLY A 71 -8.39 -0.65 12.78
N GLN A 72 -7.49 -1.26 11.99
CA GLN A 72 -6.05 -1.05 12.13
C GLN A 72 -5.67 0.41 11.87
N LEU A 73 -6.20 1.02 10.80
CA LEU A 73 -5.91 2.43 10.47
C LEU A 73 -6.37 3.39 11.57
N GLN A 74 -7.56 3.18 12.15
CA GLN A 74 -8.07 3.99 13.27
C GLN A 74 -7.18 3.89 14.51
N ARG A 75 -6.69 2.69 14.84
CA ARG A 75 -5.71 2.50 15.93
C ARG A 75 -4.37 3.18 15.60
N GLY A 76 -3.94 3.12 14.34
CA GLY A 76 -2.75 3.82 13.86
C GLY A 76 -2.85 5.35 14.01
N LEU A 77 -4.02 5.93 13.69
CA LEU A 77 -4.28 7.36 13.91
C LEU A 77 -4.15 7.73 15.38
N LYS A 78 -4.66 6.90 16.30
CA LYS A 78 -4.50 7.12 17.74
C LYS A 78 -3.01 7.17 18.13
N VAL A 79 -2.21 6.23 17.65
CA VAL A 79 -0.76 6.21 17.91
C VAL A 79 -0.09 7.47 17.37
N TYR A 80 -0.43 7.90 16.15
CA TYR A 80 0.09 9.16 15.61
C TYR A 80 -0.24 10.35 16.52
N LYS A 81 -1.51 10.50 16.92
CA LYS A 81 -1.97 11.61 17.76
C LYS A 81 -1.31 11.63 19.14
N GLU A 82 -1.08 10.47 19.74
CA GLU A 82 -0.62 10.36 21.12
C GLU A 82 0.91 10.31 21.25
N VAL A 83 1.62 9.92 20.19
CA VAL A 83 3.07 9.66 20.26
C VAL A 83 3.85 10.47 19.21
N CYS A 84 3.38 10.50 17.97
CA CYS A 84 4.19 10.99 16.85
C CYS A 84 4.00 12.49 16.60
N SER A 85 2.79 13.02 16.78
CA SER A 85 2.42 14.38 16.36
C SER A 85 3.12 15.50 17.13
N ALA A 86 3.81 15.16 18.23
CA ALA A 86 4.65 16.10 18.96
C ALA A 86 5.97 16.42 18.22
N CYS A 87 6.41 15.55 17.31
CA CYS A 87 7.68 15.70 16.59
C CYS A 87 7.55 15.58 15.06
N HIS A 88 6.59 14.80 14.57
CA HIS A 88 6.38 14.57 13.15
C HIS A 88 5.11 15.25 12.65
N SER A 89 5.24 16.02 11.56
CA SER A 89 4.11 16.64 10.88
C SER A 89 3.38 15.66 9.96
N MET A 90 2.13 15.97 9.66
CA MET A 90 1.34 15.30 8.63
C MET A 90 0.59 16.34 7.78
N ASN A 91 1.34 17.32 7.28
CA ASN A 91 0.81 18.52 6.60
C ASN A 91 0.11 18.24 5.24
N LEU A 92 0.26 17.03 4.69
CA LEU A 92 -0.44 16.60 3.47
C LEU A 92 -1.75 15.85 3.74
N VAL A 93 -2.10 15.63 5.01
CA VAL A 93 -3.34 14.93 5.40
C VAL A 93 -4.29 15.91 6.06
N ALA A 94 -5.46 16.07 5.43
CA ALA A 94 -6.53 16.91 5.96
C ALA A 94 -7.52 16.12 6.80
N PHE A 95 -8.13 16.74 7.81
CA PHE A 95 -9.05 16.03 8.70
C PHE A 95 -10.22 15.37 7.95
N ARG A 96 -10.77 15.99 6.90
CA ARG A 96 -11.82 15.41 6.03
C ARG A 96 -11.46 14.05 5.42
N THR A 97 -10.18 13.75 5.21
CA THR A 97 -9.79 12.45 4.63
C THR A 97 -9.99 11.29 5.60
N LEU A 98 -10.21 11.58 6.89
CA LEU A 98 -10.50 10.58 7.91
C LEU A 98 -11.85 9.89 7.70
N GLU A 99 -12.77 10.46 6.92
CA GLU A 99 -13.98 9.74 6.48
C GLU A 99 -13.63 8.45 5.72
N GLY A 100 -12.48 8.42 5.01
CA GLY A 100 -11.97 7.21 4.36
C GLY A 100 -11.63 6.07 5.34
N LEU A 101 -11.30 6.43 6.59
CA LEU A 101 -11.06 5.48 7.69
C LEU A 101 -12.37 5.05 8.37
N GLY A 102 -13.53 5.57 7.94
CA GLY A 102 -14.85 5.22 8.47
C GLY A 102 -15.35 6.13 9.60
N TYR A 103 -14.73 7.29 9.81
CA TYR A 103 -15.28 8.31 10.71
C TYR A 103 -16.47 9.02 10.08
N SER A 104 -17.47 9.39 10.88
CA SER A 104 -18.58 10.24 10.42
C SER A 104 -18.14 11.70 10.27
N PRO A 105 -18.85 12.52 9.47
CA PRO A 105 -18.57 13.95 9.36
C PRO A 105 -18.55 14.67 10.72
N GLU A 106 -19.44 14.27 11.65
CA GLU A 106 -19.51 14.81 13.00
C GLU A 106 -18.29 14.43 13.83
N GLN A 107 -17.81 13.19 13.72
CA GLN A 107 -16.60 12.74 14.40
C GLN A 107 -15.37 13.46 13.87
N VAL A 108 -15.28 13.65 12.55
CA VAL A 108 -14.18 14.40 11.92
C VAL A 108 -14.20 15.87 12.37
N LYS A 109 -15.37 16.49 12.39
CA LYS A 109 -15.53 17.87 12.87
C LYS A 109 -15.15 18.01 14.35
N ALA A 110 -15.57 17.06 15.19
CA ALA A 110 -15.20 17.04 16.60
C ALA A 110 -13.69 16.89 16.79
N LEU A 111 -13.06 15.97 16.04
CA LEU A 111 -11.62 15.74 16.09
C LEU A 111 -10.82 16.96 15.61
N ALA A 112 -11.21 17.59 14.50
CA ALA A 112 -10.55 18.80 14.01
C ALA A 112 -10.63 19.92 15.05
N ALA A 113 -11.78 20.06 15.73
CA ALA A 113 -11.98 21.11 16.73
C ALA A 113 -11.12 20.93 18.02
N GLU A 114 -10.44 19.80 18.20
CA GLU A 114 -9.43 19.62 19.26
C GLU A 114 -8.17 20.44 18.98
N TYR A 115 -7.92 20.81 17.72
CA TYR A 115 -6.74 21.54 17.28
C TYR A 115 -7.02 23.03 17.10
N GLU A 116 -5.98 23.83 17.29
CA GLU A 116 -5.98 25.26 17.03
C GLU A 116 -5.05 25.58 15.86
N VAL A 117 -5.53 26.43 14.96
CA VAL A 117 -4.81 26.86 13.75
C VAL A 117 -4.88 28.37 13.62
N GLN A 118 -3.81 28.96 13.10
CA GLN A 118 -3.77 30.38 12.76
C GLN A 118 -4.55 30.62 11.45
N ASP A 119 -5.31 31.70 11.42
CA ASP A 119 -6.08 32.18 10.26
C ASP A 119 -6.06 33.73 10.23
N GLY A 120 -6.55 34.31 9.15
CA GLY A 120 -6.66 35.76 8.96
C GLY A 120 -5.98 36.26 7.68
N PRO A 121 -5.80 37.58 7.57
CA PRO A 121 -6.09 38.60 8.59
C PRO A 121 -7.59 38.87 8.81
N ASN A 122 -7.94 39.42 9.98
CA ASN A 122 -9.27 39.94 10.29
C ASN A 122 -9.47 41.36 9.70
N ALA A 123 -10.60 42.01 10.01
CA ALA A 123 -10.93 43.35 9.50
C ALA A 123 -9.94 44.45 9.94
N ASP A 124 -9.25 44.25 11.07
CA ASP A 124 -8.25 45.16 11.62
C ASP A 124 -6.83 44.86 11.10
N GLY A 125 -6.68 43.83 10.26
CA GLY A 125 -5.40 43.41 9.70
C GLY A 125 -4.61 42.43 10.58
N GLU A 126 -5.23 41.89 11.64
CA GLU A 126 -4.58 41.01 12.61
C GLU A 126 -4.82 39.53 12.32
N MET A 127 -3.79 38.70 12.50
CA MET A 127 -3.95 37.23 12.47
C MET A 127 -4.58 36.75 13.78
N PHE A 128 -5.41 35.72 13.70
CA PHE A 128 -6.09 35.15 14.87
C PHE A 128 -6.00 33.63 14.89
N THR A 129 -6.31 33.03 16.04
CA THR A 129 -6.37 31.58 16.20
C THR A 129 -7.83 31.12 16.22
N ARG A 130 -8.12 30.02 15.55
CA ARG A 130 -9.44 29.37 15.59
C ARG A 130 -9.32 27.86 15.77
N LYS A 131 -10.42 27.23 16.16
CA LYS A 131 -10.54 25.77 16.07
C LYS A 131 -10.39 25.32 14.62
N ALA A 132 -9.71 24.20 14.41
CA ALA A 132 -9.54 23.66 13.07
C ALA A 132 -10.88 23.14 12.52
N LEU A 133 -11.01 23.20 11.20
CA LEU A 133 -12.13 22.72 10.40
C LEU A 133 -11.73 21.42 9.70
N PRO A 134 -12.69 20.60 9.21
CA PRO A 134 -12.38 19.42 8.41
C PRO A 134 -11.49 19.69 7.18
N THR A 135 -11.50 20.92 6.67
CA THR A 135 -10.67 21.34 5.52
C THR A 135 -9.20 21.54 5.85
N ASP A 136 -8.88 21.79 7.12
CA ASP A 136 -7.51 22.02 7.58
C ASP A 136 -6.70 20.71 7.62
N HIS A 137 -5.37 20.86 7.63
CA HIS A 137 -4.43 19.76 7.76
C HIS A 137 -4.01 19.56 9.21
N PHE A 138 -3.43 18.40 9.53
CA PHE A 138 -2.80 18.21 10.83
C PHE A 138 -1.70 19.26 11.03
N PRO A 139 -1.74 20.03 12.14
CA PRO A 139 -0.78 21.09 12.37
C PRO A 139 0.63 20.52 12.54
N SER A 140 1.61 21.25 12.04
CA SER A 140 3.02 20.91 12.26
C SER A 140 3.39 21.18 13.72
N PRO A 141 4.20 20.31 14.36
CA PRO A 141 4.70 20.57 15.71
C PRO A 141 5.68 21.75 15.76
N TYR A 142 6.30 22.08 14.62
CA TYR A 142 7.28 23.16 14.49
C TYR A 142 6.90 24.13 13.37
N PRO A 143 7.20 25.43 13.51
CA PRO A 143 6.94 26.43 12.49
C PRO A 143 7.86 26.31 11.26
N ASN A 144 8.98 25.61 11.39
CA ASN A 144 10.02 25.44 10.37
C ASN A 144 10.79 24.12 10.57
N ALA A 145 11.66 23.80 9.60
CA ALA A 145 12.50 22.61 9.58
C ALA A 145 13.76 22.76 10.44
#